data_AF-A0A5E3X5U0-F1
#
_entry.id   AF-A0A5E3X5U0-F1
#
_cell.length_a   1.000
_cell.length_b   1.000
_cell.length_c   1.000
_cell.angle_alpha   90.00
_cell.angle_beta   90.00
_cell.angle_gamma   90.00
#
_symmetry.space_group_name_H-M   'P 1'
#
loop_
_entity.id
_entity.type
_entity.pdbx_description
1 polymer ?
#
loop_
_entity_poly.entity_id
_entity_poly.type
_entity_poly.pdbx_seq_one_letter_code
_entity_poly.pdbx_strand_id
1 'polypeptide(L)'
;MQIGMIDAMRYVAALDPPLPEVNDELSRLLHEVLALADAGDQTLMGRGNNARQSAREIMRLRIACIRLLSASLPLTDYYSRQPTTRRKLTAVYFKSLYSTSPEVKEAAHDGLKVLLAHQSRLPKELLQTGLRPILMNLADPKRPSVACLEGLARLLVLLTIYFKVEIGHKLLDHYRVVADPQLLSTVAMTPVRAMEPIDKLVSLTNIFHLLPPTANMFLEPLTNAIVQTEAQMHYSAESPFSKPLAKFLERYPIDAADFLMRNLHLPRHVRTYRSIFQADLAPALAREIATRTPYLVDYCLRSGNAALLSPALQIFDDLSEFDINWFLDYPLVIDALLDVWRQVLPPPR
;
A
#
# COMPACT_ATOMS: atom_id res chain seq x y z
N MET A 1 -25.33 -7.27 28.30
CA MET A 1 -24.85 -6.49 29.47
C MET A 1 -23.34 -6.33 29.47
N GLN A 2 -22.54 -7.39 29.42
CA GLN A 2 -21.06 -7.30 29.49
C GLN A 2 -20.42 -6.41 28.39
N ILE A 3 -20.88 -6.53 27.14
CA ILE A 3 -20.43 -5.66 26.03
C ILE A 3 -20.71 -4.18 26.34
N GLY A 4 -21.91 -3.87 26.83
CA GLY A 4 -22.30 -2.49 27.17
C GLY A 4 -21.46 -1.90 28.30
N MET A 5 -21.07 -2.71 29.29
CA MET A 5 -20.15 -2.28 30.35
C MET A 5 -18.76 -1.95 29.80
N ILE A 6 -18.24 -2.80 28.91
CA ILE A 6 -16.93 -2.60 28.27
C ILE A 6 -16.94 -1.35 27.38
N ASP A 7 -18.00 -1.15 26.61
CA ASP A 7 -18.15 0.03 25.75
C ASP A 7 -18.31 1.33 26.56
N ALA A 8 -19.06 1.29 27.66
CA ALA A 8 -19.18 2.44 28.57
C ALA A 8 -17.81 2.79 29.16
N MET A 9 -17.07 1.80 29.65
CA MET A 9 -15.72 2.00 30.17
C MET A 9 -14.78 2.54 29.07
N ARG A 10 -14.87 2.02 27.84
CA ARG A 10 -14.08 2.50 26.70
C ARG A 10 -14.37 3.97 26.40
N TYR A 11 -15.64 4.38 26.43
CA TYR A 11 -16.02 5.77 26.20
C TYR A 11 -15.41 6.70 27.25
N VAL A 12 -15.59 6.34 28.52
CA VAL A 12 -15.09 7.09 29.68
C VAL A 12 -13.55 7.16 29.68
N ALA A 13 -12.89 6.07 29.27
CA ALA A 13 -11.44 5.97 29.09
C ALA A 13 -10.90 6.80 27.90
N ALA A 14 -11.72 7.11 26.90
CA ALA A 14 -11.28 7.83 25.70
C ALA A 14 -11.47 9.35 25.78
N LEU A 15 -12.02 9.87 26.89
CA LEU A 15 -12.20 11.30 27.11
C LEU A 15 -10.86 12.01 27.33
N ASP A 16 -10.82 13.32 27.06
CA ASP A 16 -9.66 14.19 27.31
C ASP A 16 -10.10 15.37 28.20
N PRO A 17 -9.68 15.41 29.49
CA PRO A 17 -8.90 14.39 30.19
C PRO A 17 -9.72 13.12 30.46
N PRO A 18 -9.06 11.97 30.63
CA PRO A 18 -9.75 10.73 30.90
C PRO A 18 -10.35 10.72 32.30
N LEU A 19 -11.61 10.29 32.38
CA LEU A 19 -12.37 10.23 33.62
C LEU A 19 -11.92 9.13 34.62
N PRO A 20 -11.49 7.92 34.21
CA PRO A 20 -11.19 6.87 35.17
C PRO A 20 -9.77 7.05 35.73
N GLU A 21 -9.66 7.11 37.05
CA GLU A 21 -8.38 7.02 37.74
C GLU A 21 -7.81 5.60 37.67
N VAL A 22 -6.49 5.49 37.55
CA VAL A 22 -5.81 4.19 37.49
C VAL A 22 -5.78 3.57 38.89
N ASN A 23 -6.75 2.70 39.17
CA ASN A 23 -6.85 1.96 40.43
C ASN A 23 -6.77 0.43 40.23
N ASP A 24 -6.74 -0.32 41.33
CA ASP A 24 -6.65 -1.79 41.31
C ASP A 24 -7.88 -2.47 40.68
N GLU A 25 -9.05 -1.82 40.72
CA GLU A 25 -10.27 -2.34 40.11
C GLU A 25 -10.22 -2.25 38.58
N LEU A 26 -9.75 -1.11 38.06
CA LEU A 26 -9.53 -0.90 36.63
C LEU A 26 -8.45 -1.86 36.11
N SER A 27 -7.37 -2.05 36.86
CA SER A 27 -6.31 -2.99 36.47
C SER A 27 -6.81 -4.44 36.40
N ARG A 28 -7.63 -4.86 37.37
CA ARG A 28 -8.29 -6.17 37.37
C ARG A 28 -9.24 -6.32 36.18
N LEU A 29 -10.06 -5.29 35.91
CA LEU A 29 -10.96 -5.26 34.76
C LEU A 29 -10.17 -5.40 33.44
N LEU A 30 -9.09 -4.65 33.25
CA LEU A 30 -8.26 -4.74 32.05
C LEU A 30 -7.63 -6.13 31.88
N HIS A 31 -7.25 -6.78 32.98
CA HIS A 31 -6.78 -8.17 32.94
C HIS A 31 -7.86 -9.17 32.52
N GLU A 32 -9.07 -9.04 33.05
CA GLU A 32 -10.22 -9.86 32.66
C GLU A 32 -10.56 -9.64 31.17
N VAL A 33 -10.59 -8.39 30.73
CA VAL A 33 -10.84 -8.00 29.33
C VAL A 33 -9.77 -8.57 28.40
N LEU A 34 -8.49 -8.55 28.82
CA LEU A 34 -7.40 -9.16 28.07
C LEU A 34 -7.55 -10.68 27.96
N ALA A 35 -7.94 -11.35 29.05
CA ALA A 35 -8.19 -12.79 29.04
C ALA A 35 -9.36 -13.14 28.11
N LEU A 36 -10.44 -12.35 28.12
CA LEU A 36 -11.59 -12.51 27.22
C LEU A 36 -11.20 -12.30 25.74
N ALA A 37 -10.30 -11.34 25.46
CA ALA A 37 -9.83 -11.10 24.10
C ALA A 37 -8.95 -12.25 23.57
N ASP A 38 -8.15 -12.89 24.43
CA ASP A 38 -7.30 -14.02 24.05
C ASP A 38 -8.06 -15.36 23.99
N ALA A 39 -9.15 -15.50 24.74
CA ALA A 39 -9.95 -16.72 24.82
C ALA A 39 -10.42 -17.21 23.44
N GLY A 40 -10.33 -18.52 23.21
CA GLY A 40 -10.79 -19.16 21.97
C GLY A 40 -12.30 -19.22 21.88
N ASP A 41 -12.86 -19.22 20.67
CA ASP A 41 -14.31 -19.15 20.46
C ASP A 41 -15.06 -20.30 21.17
N GLN A 42 -14.47 -21.50 21.23
CA GLN A 42 -15.04 -22.65 21.95
C GLN A 42 -15.13 -22.46 23.46
N THR A 43 -14.25 -21.65 24.05
CA THR A 43 -14.26 -21.37 25.50
C THR A 43 -15.31 -20.32 25.88
N LEU A 44 -15.71 -19.48 24.91
CA LEU A 44 -16.71 -18.43 25.09
C LEU A 44 -18.12 -18.90 24.69
N MET A 45 -18.22 -19.95 23.88
CA MET A 45 -19.50 -20.62 23.60
C MET A 45 -19.96 -21.38 24.84
N GLY A 46 -20.90 -20.78 25.59
CA GLY A 46 -21.73 -21.53 26.54
C GLY A 46 -22.53 -22.63 25.84
N ARG A 47 -23.04 -23.60 26.61
CA ARG A 47 -23.95 -24.66 26.14
C ARG A 47 -25.31 -24.06 25.72
N GLY A 48 -25.37 -23.33 24.61
CA GLY A 48 -26.56 -22.65 24.10
C GLY A 48 -26.96 -23.14 22.72
N ASN A 49 -28.27 -23.23 22.46
CA ASN A 49 -28.86 -23.90 21.29
C ASN A 49 -28.66 -23.18 19.93
N ASN A 50 -28.09 -21.96 19.90
CA ASN A 50 -28.02 -21.13 18.67
C ASN A 50 -26.58 -20.68 18.32
N ALA A 51 -25.77 -21.61 17.78
CA ALA A 51 -24.36 -21.40 17.45
C ALA A 51 -24.05 -20.12 16.64
N ARG A 52 -24.90 -19.74 15.68
CA ARG A 52 -24.69 -18.54 14.84
C ARG A 52 -24.85 -17.22 15.62
N GLN A 53 -25.80 -17.17 16.55
CA GLN A 53 -26.04 -15.98 17.36
C GLN A 53 -24.91 -15.83 18.39
N SER A 54 -24.53 -16.94 19.04
CA SER A 54 -23.38 -16.98 19.95
C SER A 54 -22.09 -16.51 19.26
N ALA A 55 -21.83 -16.95 18.02
CA ALA A 55 -20.67 -16.51 17.27
C ALA A 55 -20.66 -14.98 17.02
N ARG A 56 -21.81 -14.38 16.69
CA ARG A 56 -21.92 -12.92 16.49
C ARG A 56 -21.69 -12.14 17.79
N GLU A 57 -22.23 -12.62 18.90
CA GLU A 57 -22.05 -11.99 20.21
C GLU A 57 -20.61 -12.08 20.69
N ILE A 58 -19.94 -13.22 20.47
CA ILE A 58 -18.51 -13.43 20.75
C ILE A 58 -17.65 -12.46 19.93
N MET A 59 -17.96 -12.28 18.64
CA MET A 59 -17.24 -11.32 17.81
C MET A 59 -17.38 -9.89 18.34
N ARG A 60 -18.62 -9.45 18.65
CA ARG A 60 -18.87 -8.12 19.22
C ARG A 60 -18.15 -7.91 20.55
N LEU A 61 -18.17 -8.92 21.41
CA LEU A 61 -17.42 -8.90 22.68
C LEU A 61 -15.93 -8.72 22.43
N ARG A 62 -15.33 -9.48 21.50
CA ARG A 62 -13.89 -9.38 21.18
C ARG A 62 -13.53 -7.99 20.64
N ILE A 63 -14.35 -7.41 19.77
CA ILE A 63 -14.15 -6.05 19.26
C ILE A 63 -14.19 -5.04 20.42
N ALA A 64 -15.18 -5.14 21.30
CA ALA A 64 -15.31 -4.25 22.47
C ALA A 64 -14.08 -4.38 23.40
N CYS A 65 -13.64 -5.61 23.68
CA CYS A 65 -12.44 -5.86 24.48
C CYS A 65 -11.18 -5.23 23.86
N ILE A 66 -10.93 -5.47 22.57
CA ILE A 66 -9.79 -4.90 21.85
C ILE A 66 -9.83 -3.38 21.91
N ARG A 67 -10.98 -2.76 21.67
CA ARG A 67 -11.15 -1.30 21.70
C ARG A 67 -10.93 -0.70 23.08
N LEU A 68 -11.43 -1.33 24.14
CA LEU A 68 -11.17 -0.90 25.52
C LEU A 68 -9.68 -0.99 25.87
N LEU A 69 -9.03 -2.13 25.55
CA LEU A 69 -7.60 -2.30 25.79
C LEU A 69 -6.78 -1.23 25.06
N SER A 70 -7.13 -0.92 23.80
CA SER A 70 -6.48 0.14 23.03
C SER A 70 -6.71 1.53 23.62
N ALA A 71 -7.94 1.84 24.04
CA ALA A 71 -8.27 3.12 24.67
C ALA A 71 -7.60 3.30 26.04
N SER A 72 -7.26 2.20 26.72
CA SER A 72 -6.57 2.24 28.02
C SER A 72 -5.06 2.45 27.91
N LEU A 73 -4.45 2.26 26.73
CA LEU A 73 -3.01 2.41 26.52
C LEU A 73 -2.46 3.82 26.86
N PRO A 74 -3.11 4.93 26.47
CA PRO A 74 -2.66 6.28 26.83
C PRO A 74 -2.86 6.60 28.31
N LEU A 75 -3.86 5.98 28.94
CA LEU A 75 -4.24 6.25 30.33
C LEU A 75 -3.21 5.80 31.34
N THR A 76 -2.40 4.82 30.95
CA THR A 76 -1.76 3.98 31.94
C THR A 76 -0.28 3.73 31.65
N ASP A 77 0.56 4.25 32.55
CA ASP A 77 1.87 3.69 32.87
C ASP A 77 1.79 2.19 33.25
N TYR A 78 0.59 1.67 33.50
CA TYR A 78 0.31 0.28 33.85
C TYR A 78 1.02 -0.72 32.94
N TYR A 79 0.87 -0.59 31.62
CA TYR A 79 1.53 -1.48 30.68
C TYR A 79 3.04 -1.28 30.68
N SER A 80 3.54 -0.09 31.06
CA SER A 80 4.98 0.20 31.22
C SER A 80 5.55 -0.51 32.43
N ARG A 81 4.78 -0.59 33.51
CA ARG A 81 5.14 -1.27 34.76
C ARG A 81 4.93 -2.79 34.70
N GLN A 82 4.12 -3.28 33.76
CA GLN A 82 3.85 -4.71 33.56
C GLN A 82 4.23 -5.20 32.15
N PRO A 83 5.51 -5.51 31.91
CA PRO A 83 5.98 -5.93 30.59
C PRO A 83 5.32 -7.23 30.11
N THR A 84 4.96 -8.15 31.02
CA THR A 84 4.28 -9.41 30.70
C THR A 84 2.88 -9.20 30.14
N THR A 85 2.09 -8.33 30.78
CA THR A 85 0.73 -7.96 30.34
C THR A 85 0.75 -7.28 28.99
N ARG A 86 1.70 -6.36 28.77
CA ARG A 86 1.92 -5.72 27.47
C ARG A 86 2.29 -6.72 26.37
N ARG A 87 3.17 -7.69 26.67
CA ARG A 87 3.52 -8.74 25.69
C ARG A 87 2.30 -9.56 25.30
N LYS A 88 1.45 -9.93 26.26
CA LYS A 88 0.17 -10.62 26.00
C LYS A 88 -0.77 -9.77 25.16
N LEU A 89 -0.92 -8.49 25.47
CA LEU A 89 -1.74 -7.56 24.68
C LEU A 89 -1.28 -7.49 23.21
N THR A 90 0.03 -7.35 23.00
CA THR A 90 0.62 -7.32 21.66
C THR A 90 0.34 -8.63 20.91
N ALA A 91 0.47 -9.77 21.58
CA ALA A 91 0.18 -11.08 21.00
C ALA A 91 -1.31 -11.22 20.61
N VAL A 92 -2.23 -10.70 21.44
CA VAL A 92 -3.67 -10.68 21.15
C VAL A 92 -3.97 -9.82 19.92
N TYR A 93 -3.33 -8.65 19.76
CA TYR A 93 -3.48 -7.83 18.56
C TYR A 93 -2.99 -8.58 17.31
N PHE A 94 -1.79 -9.17 17.33
CA PHE A 94 -1.29 -9.96 16.21
C PHE A 94 -2.21 -11.15 15.86
N LYS A 95 -2.68 -11.90 16.87
CA LYS A 95 -3.64 -13.00 16.67
C LYS A 95 -4.94 -12.51 16.03
N SER A 96 -5.43 -11.35 16.46
CA SER A 96 -6.68 -10.76 15.98
C SER A 96 -6.59 -10.23 14.55
N LEU A 97 -5.41 -9.80 14.09
CA LEU A 97 -5.17 -9.42 12.68
C LEU A 97 -5.37 -10.59 11.70
N TYR A 98 -5.28 -11.82 12.18
CA TYR A 98 -5.54 -13.05 11.40
C TYR A 98 -6.97 -13.57 11.52
N SER A 99 -7.85 -12.87 12.24
CA SER A 99 -9.27 -13.25 12.34
C SER A 99 -9.93 -13.30 10.95
N THR A 100 -10.96 -14.11 10.76
CA THR A 100 -11.76 -14.09 9.53
C THR A 100 -12.68 -12.86 9.45
N SER A 101 -12.99 -12.23 10.59
CA SER A 101 -13.85 -11.06 10.66
C SER A 101 -13.10 -9.76 10.32
N PRO A 102 -13.55 -8.97 9.33
CA PRO A 102 -12.90 -7.71 8.96
C PRO A 102 -12.94 -6.68 10.10
N GLU A 103 -14.04 -6.63 10.86
CA GLU A 103 -14.23 -5.70 11.98
C GLU A 103 -13.22 -5.96 13.11
N VAL A 104 -12.89 -7.24 13.37
CA VAL A 104 -11.89 -7.63 14.36
C VAL A 104 -10.49 -7.24 13.88
N LYS A 105 -10.19 -7.43 12.58
CA LYS A 105 -8.90 -7.01 12.00
C LYS A 105 -8.70 -5.50 12.12
N GLU A 106 -9.74 -4.72 11.81
CA GLU A 106 -9.70 -3.25 11.90
C GLU A 106 -9.46 -2.79 13.34
N ALA A 107 -10.23 -3.31 14.30
CA ALA A 107 -10.02 -2.99 15.71
C ALA A 107 -8.61 -3.34 16.21
N ALA A 108 -8.05 -4.47 15.76
CA ALA A 108 -6.69 -4.88 16.10
C ALA A 108 -5.62 -4.01 15.43
N HIS A 109 -5.84 -3.60 14.18
CA HIS A 109 -4.96 -2.69 13.45
C HIS A 109 -4.87 -1.33 14.14
N ASP A 110 -6.01 -0.75 14.52
CA ASP A 110 -6.06 0.52 15.24
C ASP A 110 -5.41 0.39 16.63
N GLY A 111 -5.65 -0.72 17.33
CA GLY A 111 -4.99 -1.00 18.60
C GLY A 111 -3.47 -1.08 18.48
N LEU A 112 -2.97 -1.74 17.45
CA LEU A 112 -1.53 -1.83 17.19
C LEU A 112 -0.94 -0.47 16.81
N LYS A 113 -1.67 0.38 16.07
CA LYS A 113 -1.28 1.76 15.77
C LYS A 113 -1.13 2.61 17.04
N VAL A 114 -2.11 2.54 17.95
CA VAL A 114 -2.05 3.25 19.24
C VAL A 114 -0.89 2.71 20.10
N LEU A 115 -0.69 1.39 20.14
CA LEU A 115 0.42 0.77 20.86
C LEU A 115 1.78 1.27 20.34
N LEU A 116 1.97 1.33 19.03
CA LEU A 116 3.22 1.79 18.42
C LEU A 116 3.47 3.28 18.63
N ALA A 117 2.43 4.10 18.78
CA ALA A 117 2.58 5.50 19.14
C ALA A 117 3.15 5.68 20.57
N HIS A 118 2.80 4.78 21.49
CA HIS A 118 3.27 4.81 22.88
C HIS A 118 4.53 3.98 23.12
N GLN A 119 4.81 3.00 22.25
CA GLN A 119 5.94 2.10 22.33
C GLN A 119 6.80 2.20 21.08
N SER A 120 7.94 2.87 21.20
CA SER A 120 8.89 3.07 20.09
C SER A 120 9.45 1.76 19.53
N ARG A 121 9.54 0.68 20.31
CA ARG A 121 10.06 -0.62 19.84
C ARG A 121 9.34 -1.85 20.39
N LEU A 122 8.87 -2.72 19.51
CA LEU A 122 8.35 -4.06 19.84
C LEU A 122 9.47 -5.09 20.06
N PRO A 123 9.29 -6.07 20.98
CA PRO A 123 10.20 -7.19 21.15
C PRO A 123 10.32 -8.06 19.89
N LYS A 124 11.56 -8.42 19.52
CA LYS A 124 11.84 -9.23 18.31
C LYS A 124 11.09 -10.57 18.30
N GLU A 125 10.99 -11.25 19.44
CA GLU A 125 10.31 -12.55 19.55
C GLU A 125 8.82 -12.46 19.24
N LEU A 126 8.15 -11.40 19.72
CA LEU A 126 6.73 -11.16 19.45
C LEU A 126 6.50 -10.81 17.99
N LEU A 127 7.40 -10.01 17.41
CA LEU A 127 7.36 -9.69 15.99
C LEU A 127 7.55 -10.94 15.14
N GLN A 128 8.55 -11.78 15.46
CA GLN A 128 8.80 -13.03 14.75
C GLN A 128 7.58 -13.96 14.83
N THR A 129 7.02 -14.13 16.03
CA THR A 129 5.84 -14.99 16.24
C THR A 129 4.60 -14.43 15.53
N GLY A 130 4.38 -13.12 15.65
CA GLY A 130 3.23 -12.41 15.08
C GLY A 130 3.28 -12.33 13.55
N LEU A 131 4.45 -12.19 12.94
CA LEU A 131 4.62 -12.12 11.48
C LEU A 131 4.79 -13.49 10.81
N ARG A 132 5.12 -14.55 11.57
CA ARG A 132 5.39 -15.89 11.03
C ARG A 132 4.32 -16.40 10.06
N PRO A 133 3.00 -16.27 10.32
CA PRO A 133 1.98 -16.76 9.38
C PRO A 133 2.07 -16.10 8.01
N ILE A 134 2.31 -14.78 7.95
CA ILE A 134 2.44 -14.05 6.69
C ILE A 134 3.76 -14.37 5.99
N LEU A 135 4.86 -14.40 6.74
CA LEU A 135 6.16 -14.73 6.17
C LEU A 135 6.22 -16.16 5.62
N MET A 136 5.48 -17.11 6.23
CA MET A 136 5.31 -18.47 5.71
C MET A 136 4.49 -18.48 4.42
N ASN A 137 3.41 -17.70 4.33
CA ASN A 137 2.63 -17.58 3.10
C ASN A 137 3.41 -16.93 1.96
N LEU A 138 4.35 -16.03 2.29
CA LEU A 138 5.30 -15.43 1.34
C LEU A 138 6.51 -16.33 1.03
N ALA A 139 6.61 -17.53 1.61
CA ALA A 139 7.70 -18.45 1.26
C ALA A 139 7.47 -19.12 -0.11
N ASP A 140 6.21 -19.29 -0.52
CA ASP A 140 5.83 -19.96 -1.77
C ASP A 140 5.17 -18.96 -2.73
N PRO A 141 5.72 -18.76 -3.94
CA PRO A 141 5.21 -17.78 -4.88
C PRO A 141 3.85 -18.03 -5.50
N LYS A 142 3.32 -19.25 -5.40
CA LYS A 142 1.99 -19.57 -5.93
C LYS A 142 0.88 -19.48 -4.88
N ARG A 143 1.23 -19.34 -3.60
CA ARG A 143 0.27 -19.37 -2.48
C ARG A 143 -0.37 -18.06 -2.04
N PRO A 144 0.18 -16.84 -2.24
CA PRO A 144 -0.41 -15.67 -1.62
C PRO A 144 -1.77 -15.36 -2.25
N SER A 145 -2.82 -15.43 -1.44
CA SER A 145 -4.14 -14.92 -1.81
C SER A 145 -4.15 -13.38 -1.73
N VAL A 146 -5.06 -12.74 -2.47
CA VAL A 146 -5.27 -11.29 -2.42
C VAL A 146 -5.48 -10.82 -0.97
N ALA A 147 -6.29 -11.54 -0.20
CA ALA A 147 -6.53 -11.24 1.22
C ALA A 147 -5.27 -11.31 2.10
N CYS A 148 -4.32 -12.19 1.77
CA CYS A 148 -3.03 -12.27 2.46
C CYS A 148 -2.16 -11.04 2.15
N LEU A 149 -2.12 -10.62 0.88
CA LEU A 149 -1.38 -9.44 0.44
C LEU A 149 -1.93 -8.15 1.03
N GLU A 150 -3.26 -8.00 1.09
CA GLU A 150 -3.89 -6.89 1.80
C GLU A 150 -3.59 -6.89 3.30
N GLY A 151 -3.52 -8.07 3.93
CA GLY A 151 -3.12 -8.22 5.33
C GLY A 151 -1.67 -7.80 5.55
N LEU A 152 -0.78 -8.20 4.63
CA LEU A 152 0.62 -7.78 4.62
C LEU A 152 0.75 -6.26 4.43
N ALA A 153 0.02 -5.66 3.49
CA ALA A 153 0.02 -4.22 3.25
C ALA A 153 -0.36 -3.45 4.54
N ARG A 154 -1.44 -3.86 5.21
CA ARG A 154 -1.86 -3.28 6.50
C ARG A 154 -0.77 -3.37 7.57
N LEU A 155 -0.11 -4.51 7.69
CA LEU A 155 1.01 -4.67 8.63
C LEU A 155 2.23 -3.86 8.26
N LEU A 156 2.55 -3.74 6.97
CA LEU A 156 3.68 -2.96 6.47
C LEU A 156 3.52 -1.48 6.78
N VAL A 157 2.30 -0.94 6.70
CA VAL A 157 2.01 0.45 7.12
C VAL A 157 2.39 0.68 8.58
N LEU A 158 2.10 -0.29 9.46
CA LEU A 158 2.36 -0.16 10.90
C LEU A 158 3.81 -0.45 11.28
N LEU A 159 4.45 -1.40 10.59
CA LEU A 159 5.71 -2.00 11.01
C LEU A 159 6.83 -1.76 10.01
N THR A 160 6.73 -0.73 9.15
CA THR A 160 7.68 -0.47 8.06
C THR A 160 9.14 -0.53 8.52
N ILE A 161 9.43 0.01 9.71
CA ILE A 161 10.79 0.07 10.30
C ILE A 161 11.40 -1.31 10.61
N TYR A 162 10.59 -2.36 10.67
CA TYR A 162 11.03 -3.72 10.99
C TYR A 162 11.26 -4.60 9.77
N PHE A 163 10.70 -4.21 8.64
CA PHE A 163 10.89 -4.93 7.39
C PHE A 163 12.21 -4.51 6.76
N LYS A 164 12.97 -5.50 6.31
CA LYS A 164 14.20 -5.27 5.58
C LYS A 164 13.94 -5.28 4.07
N VAL A 165 14.89 -4.76 3.29
CA VAL A 165 14.83 -4.65 1.82
C VAL A 165 14.63 -6.01 1.13
N GLU A 166 15.09 -7.10 1.75
CA GLU A 166 14.95 -8.48 1.25
C GLU A 166 13.49 -8.87 0.99
N ILE A 167 12.52 -8.27 1.69
CA ILE A 167 11.10 -8.51 1.40
C ILE A 167 10.71 -7.99 0.02
N GLY A 168 11.29 -6.88 -0.42
CA GLY A 168 11.05 -6.30 -1.74
C GLY A 168 11.55 -7.20 -2.86
N HIS A 169 12.73 -7.81 -2.70
CA HIS A 169 13.24 -8.82 -3.64
C HIS A 169 12.28 -10.00 -3.76
N LYS A 170 11.84 -10.56 -2.62
CA LYS A 170 10.87 -11.66 -2.63
C LYS A 170 9.58 -11.25 -3.33
N LEU A 171 9.00 -10.10 -2.99
CA LEU A 171 7.78 -9.59 -3.62
C LEU A 171 7.92 -9.41 -5.13
N LEU A 172 9.10 -8.99 -5.61
CA LEU A 172 9.38 -8.85 -7.03
C LEU A 172 9.50 -10.22 -7.71
N ASP A 173 10.16 -11.19 -7.07
CA ASP A 173 10.22 -12.57 -7.57
C ASP A 173 8.83 -13.20 -7.65
N HIS A 174 7.99 -12.97 -6.62
CA HIS A 174 6.57 -13.34 -6.63
C HIS A 174 5.84 -12.71 -7.81
N TYR A 175 6.03 -11.41 -8.04
CA TYR A 175 5.41 -10.71 -9.16
C TYR A 175 5.79 -11.36 -10.49
N ARG A 176 7.08 -11.67 -10.71
CA ARG A 176 7.57 -12.30 -11.94
C ARG A 176 7.00 -13.70 -12.17
N VAL A 177 6.86 -14.50 -11.12
CA VAL A 177 6.27 -15.85 -11.21
C VAL A 177 4.78 -15.79 -11.55
N VAL A 178 4.05 -14.83 -10.97
CA VAL A 178 2.61 -14.65 -11.27
C VAL A 178 2.42 -14.00 -12.64
N ALA A 179 3.34 -13.13 -13.07
CA ALA A 179 3.36 -12.49 -14.37
C ALA A 179 3.98 -13.39 -15.48
N ASP A 180 3.71 -14.70 -15.43
CA ASP A 180 4.13 -15.64 -16.47
C ASP A 180 3.41 -15.32 -17.80
N PRO A 181 4.15 -15.08 -18.91
CA PRO A 181 3.56 -14.76 -20.21
C PRO A 181 2.53 -15.78 -20.72
N GLN A 182 2.69 -17.06 -20.39
CA GLN A 182 1.77 -18.11 -20.82
C GLN A 182 0.44 -18.03 -20.05
N LEU A 183 0.52 -17.74 -18.75
CA LEU A 183 -0.66 -17.55 -17.92
C LEU A 183 -1.38 -16.26 -18.30
N LEU A 184 -0.64 -15.17 -18.50
CA LEU A 184 -1.21 -13.86 -18.83
C LEU A 184 -1.89 -13.85 -20.21
N SER A 185 -1.30 -14.46 -21.23
CA SER A 185 -1.94 -14.57 -22.55
C SER A 185 -3.25 -15.38 -22.50
N THR A 186 -3.29 -16.44 -21.68
CA THR A 186 -4.52 -17.22 -21.46
C THR A 186 -5.58 -16.40 -20.73
N VAL A 187 -5.20 -15.66 -19.69
CA VAL A 187 -6.10 -14.78 -18.93
C VAL A 187 -6.63 -13.64 -19.79
N ALA A 188 -5.83 -13.06 -20.68
CA ALA A 188 -6.26 -11.99 -21.60
C ALA A 188 -7.39 -12.43 -22.55
N MET A 189 -7.48 -13.73 -22.86
CA MET A 189 -8.53 -14.31 -23.71
C MET A 189 -9.73 -14.82 -22.92
N THR A 190 -9.68 -14.78 -21.58
CA THR A 190 -10.72 -15.33 -20.69
C THR A 190 -11.63 -14.20 -20.19
N PRO A 191 -12.95 -14.40 -20.04
CA PRO A 191 -13.85 -13.37 -19.51
C PRO A 191 -13.44 -12.89 -18.10
N VAL A 192 -13.82 -11.64 -17.78
CA VAL A 192 -13.50 -10.83 -16.57
C VAL A 192 -13.57 -11.58 -15.23
N ARG A 193 -14.27 -12.71 -15.15
CA ARG A 193 -14.42 -13.51 -13.92
C ARG A 193 -13.19 -14.30 -13.50
N ALA A 194 -12.14 -14.38 -14.32
CA ALA A 194 -10.90 -15.11 -14.05
C ALA A 194 -9.67 -14.21 -13.77
N MET A 195 -9.87 -12.96 -13.36
CA MET A 195 -8.80 -11.97 -13.11
C MET A 195 -8.05 -12.13 -11.78
N GLU A 196 -8.22 -13.25 -11.06
CA GLU A 196 -7.51 -13.50 -9.79
C GLU A 196 -5.98 -13.31 -9.87
N PRO A 197 -5.28 -13.72 -10.97
CA PRO A 197 -3.86 -13.43 -11.13
C PRO A 197 -3.56 -11.92 -11.25
N ILE A 198 -4.44 -11.17 -11.90
CA ILE A 198 -4.29 -9.71 -12.08
C ILE A 198 -4.51 -9.01 -10.74
N ASP A 199 -5.55 -9.38 -9.98
CA ASP A 199 -5.80 -8.85 -8.65
C ASP A 199 -4.62 -9.10 -7.70
N LYS A 200 -3.97 -10.26 -7.82
CA LYS A 200 -2.72 -10.56 -7.11
C LYS A 200 -1.58 -9.64 -7.53
N LEU A 201 -1.35 -9.43 -8.83
CA LEU A 201 -0.30 -8.55 -9.34
C LEU A 201 -0.53 -7.08 -8.93
N VAL A 202 -1.77 -6.60 -8.98
CA VAL A 202 -2.19 -5.27 -8.54
C VAL A 202 -1.92 -5.10 -7.04
N SER A 203 -2.31 -6.10 -6.24
CA SER A 203 -2.07 -6.11 -4.79
C SER A 203 -0.58 -6.15 -4.44
N LEU A 204 0.22 -6.94 -5.16
CA LEU A 204 1.68 -6.98 -5.02
C LEU A 204 2.30 -5.62 -5.32
N THR A 205 1.90 -4.99 -6.43
CA THR A 205 2.38 -3.66 -6.82
C THR A 205 2.05 -2.62 -5.77
N ASN A 206 0.82 -2.67 -5.22
CA ASN A 206 0.38 -1.75 -4.17
C ASN A 206 1.14 -1.96 -2.85
N ILE A 207 1.95 -3.00 -2.66
CA ILE A 207 2.78 -3.14 -1.46
C ILE A 207 4.09 -2.34 -1.58
N PHE A 208 4.63 -2.12 -2.78
CA PHE A 208 5.95 -1.50 -2.95
C PHE A 208 6.03 -0.06 -2.41
N HIS A 209 4.94 0.72 -2.52
CA HIS A 209 4.90 2.08 -1.95
C HIS A 209 4.96 2.10 -0.41
N LEU A 210 4.71 0.97 0.27
CA LEU A 210 4.73 0.83 1.72
C LEU A 210 6.08 0.36 2.27
N LEU A 211 7.04 0.02 1.41
CA LEU A 211 8.35 -0.47 1.82
C LEU A 211 9.22 0.65 2.43
N PRO A 212 10.35 0.34 3.10
CA PRO A 212 11.27 1.36 3.59
C PRO A 212 11.82 2.29 2.48
N PRO A 213 12.37 3.49 2.80
CA PRO A 213 12.90 4.44 1.81
C PRO A 213 13.96 3.86 0.85
N THR A 214 14.68 2.83 1.28
CA THR A 214 15.63 2.07 0.45
C THR A 214 14.97 1.28 -0.69
N ALA A 215 13.64 1.31 -0.80
CA ALA A 215 12.89 0.61 -1.85
C ALA A 215 12.98 1.28 -3.23
N ASN A 216 13.57 2.47 -3.34
CA ASN A 216 13.79 3.13 -4.64
C ASN A 216 14.58 2.25 -5.64
N MET A 217 15.46 1.36 -5.15
CA MET A 217 16.15 0.38 -5.99
C MET A 217 15.20 -0.57 -6.76
N PHE A 218 13.95 -0.72 -6.29
CA PHE A 218 12.95 -1.55 -6.96
C PHE A 218 12.12 -0.78 -8.00
N LEU A 219 12.28 0.54 -8.13
CA LEU A 219 11.52 1.38 -9.06
C LEU A 219 11.68 0.91 -10.50
N GLU A 220 12.91 0.85 -10.98
CA GLU A 220 13.23 0.38 -12.33
C GLU A 220 12.76 -1.07 -12.60
N PRO A 221 13.14 -2.08 -11.79
CA PRO A 221 12.76 -3.46 -12.11
C PRO A 221 11.25 -3.71 -11.97
N LEU A 222 10.54 -3.02 -11.06
CA LEU A 222 9.09 -3.13 -10.95
C LEU A 222 8.39 -2.46 -12.13
N THR A 223 8.81 -1.25 -12.50
CA THR A 223 8.22 -0.53 -13.64
C THR A 223 8.41 -1.33 -14.94
N ASN A 224 9.60 -1.88 -15.16
CA ASN A 224 9.87 -2.77 -16.30
C ASN A 224 8.96 -4.01 -16.29
N ALA A 225 8.74 -4.62 -15.14
CA ALA A 225 7.85 -5.78 -15.02
C ALA A 225 6.39 -5.42 -15.35
N ILE A 226 5.90 -4.27 -14.87
CA ILE A 226 4.53 -3.80 -15.16
C ILE A 226 4.36 -3.46 -16.64
N VAL A 227 5.30 -2.75 -17.25
CA VAL A 227 5.27 -2.44 -18.70
C VAL A 227 5.20 -3.72 -19.54
N GLN A 228 5.93 -4.77 -19.14
CA GLN A 228 5.85 -6.08 -19.81
C GLN A 228 4.49 -6.76 -19.61
N THR A 229 3.95 -6.75 -18.38
CA THR A 229 2.61 -7.27 -18.07
C THR A 229 1.53 -6.54 -18.88
N GLU A 230 1.58 -5.21 -18.95
CA GLU A 230 0.63 -4.41 -19.72
C GLU A 230 0.68 -4.70 -21.21
N ALA A 231 1.89 -4.86 -21.76
CA ALA A 231 2.08 -5.21 -23.16
C ALA A 231 1.52 -6.60 -23.50
N GLN A 232 1.66 -7.58 -22.60
CA GLN A 232 1.13 -8.94 -22.78
C GLN A 232 -0.39 -8.98 -22.66
N MET A 233 -0.97 -8.13 -21.79
CA MET A 233 -2.42 -8.02 -21.61
C MET A 233 -3.08 -7.08 -22.64
N HIS A 234 -2.31 -6.51 -23.56
CA HIS A 234 -2.75 -5.57 -24.58
C HIS A 234 -3.47 -4.32 -24.03
N TYR A 235 -3.12 -3.89 -22.81
CA TYR A 235 -3.66 -2.66 -22.25
C TYR A 235 -3.24 -1.45 -23.08
N SER A 236 -4.22 -0.59 -23.33
CA SER A 236 -4.03 0.56 -24.20
C SER A 236 -4.29 1.94 -23.59
N ALA A 237 -4.85 1.95 -22.39
CA ALA A 237 -5.20 3.14 -21.62
C ALA A 237 -4.95 2.83 -20.13
N GLU A 238 -5.63 3.52 -19.21
CA GLU A 238 -5.56 3.26 -17.77
C GLU A 238 -5.65 1.76 -17.48
N SER A 239 -4.59 1.24 -16.87
CA SER A 239 -4.47 -0.16 -16.48
C SER A 239 -4.82 -0.32 -15.01
N PRO A 240 -5.19 -1.52 -14.54
CA PRO A 240 -5.39 -1.76 -13.11
C PRO A 240 -4.09 -1.55 -12.29
N PHE A 241 -2.92 -1.48 -12.94
CA PHE A 241 -1.62 -1.19 -12.34
C PHE A 241 -1.32 0.31 -12.21
N SER A 242 -2.03 1.16 -12.97
CA SER A 242 -1.77 2.61 -13.01
C SER A 242 -1.86 3.24 -11.63
N LYS A 243 -2.90 2.92 -10.83
CA LYS A 243 -3.07 3.44 -9.46
C LYS A 243 -1.99 2.95 -8.49
N PRO A 244 -1.71 1.64 -8.36
CA PRO A 244 -0.61 1.16 -7.53
C PRO A 244 0.76 1.71 -7.91
N LEU A 245 1.06 1.77 -9.21
CA LEU A 245 2.35 2.27 -9.71
C LEU A 245 2.50 3.76 -9.44
N ALA A 246 1.45 4.56 -9.71
CA ALA A 246 1.45 5.99 -9.44
C ALA A 246 1.80 6.31 -7.98
N LYS A 247 1.22 5.59 -7.00
CA LYS A 247 1.58 5.75 -5.58
C LYS A 247 3.06 5.51 -5.29
N PHE A 248 3.68 4.58 -6.01
CA PHE A 248 5.09 4.27 -5.82
C PHE A 248 5.99 5.33 -6.48
N LEU A 249 5.63 5.80 -7.68
CA LEU A 249 6.36 6.85 -8.38
C LEU A 249 6.23 8.20 -7.68
N GLU A 250 5.05 8.54 -7.16
CA GLU A 250 4.79 9.77 -6.39
C GLU A 250 5.66 9.87 -5.13
N ARG A 251 6.06 8.71 -4.57
CA ARG A 251 6.95 8.66 -3.41
C ARG A 251 8.42 8.95 -3.75
N TYR A 252 8.85 8.68 -4.99
CA TYR A 252 10.22 8.89 -5.47
C TYR A 252 10.21 9.65 -6.80
N PRO A 253 9.71 10.90 -6.84
CA PRO A 253 9.46 11.61 -8.09
C PRO A 253 10.75 11.87 -8.90
N ILE A 254 11.87 12.14 -8.22
CA ILE A 254 13.18 12.39 -8.85
C ILE A 254 13.70 11.13 -9.56
N ASP A 255 13.73 9.99 -8.86
CA ASP A 255 14.18 8.70 -9.40
C ASP A 255 13.26 8.23 -10.55
N ALA A 256 11.94 8.45 -10.40
CA ALA A 256 10.94 8.14 -11.43
C ALA A 256 11.12 9.00 -12.69
N ALA A 257 11.34 10.30 -12.52
CA ALA A 257 11.62 11.20 -13.63
C ALA A 257 12.93 10.83 -14.33
N ASP A 258 14.00 10.52 -13.59
CA ASP A 258 15.27 10.04 -14.15
C ASP A 258 15.07 8.77 -14.98
N PHE A 259 14.28 7.83 -14.48
CA PHE A 259 13.99 6.59 -15.18
C PHE A 259 13.19 6.84 -16.47
N LEU A 260 12.19 7.73 -16.44
CA LEU A 260 11.46 8.11 -17.66
C LEU A 260 12.39 8.76 -18.69
N MET A 261 13.24 9.70 -18.27
CA MET A 261 14.17 10.41 -19.17
C MET A 261 15.13 9.44 -19.89
N ARG A 262 15.60 8.40 -19.19
CA ARG A 262 16.47 7.36 -19.78
C ARG A 262 15.74 6.46 -20.79
N ASN A 263 14.42 6.30 -20.62
CA ASN A 263 13.59 5.37 -21.39
C ASN A 263 12.62 6.06 -22.37
N LEU A 264 12.82 7.34 -22.70
CA LEU A 264 11.97 8.08 -23.65
C LEU A 264 11.92 7.45 -25.05
N HIS A 265 12.97 6.73 -25.44
CA HIS A 265 13.03 5.99 -26.71
C HIS A 265 12.12 4.74 -26.73
N LEU A 266 11.63 4.29 -25.57
CA LEU A 266 10.76 3.13 -25.44
C LEU A 266 9.30 3.60 -25.34
N PRO A 267 8.48 3.44 -26.40
CA PRO A 267 7.11 3.98 -26.42
C PRO A 267 6.21 3.34 -25.37
N ARG A 268 6.50 2.10 -24.95
CA ARG A 268 5.73 1.39 -23.92
C ARG A 268 5.89 2.01 -22.54
N HIS A 269 7.12 2.38 -22.17
CA HIS A 269 7.41 3.07 -20.91
C HIS A 269 6.74 4.42 -20.86
N VAL A 270 6.87 5.20 -21.93
CA VAL A 270 6.22 6.50 -22.07
C VAL A 270 4.71 6.34 -21.89
N ARG A 271 4.10 5.37 -22.59
CA ARG A 271 2.66 5.10 -22.47
C ARG A 271 2.20 4.85 -21.03
N THR A 272 2.89 4.01 -20.27
CA THR A 272 2.52 3.70 -18.88
C THR A 272 2.61 4.94 -17.99
N TYR A 273 3.60 5.80 -18.21
CA TYR A 273 3.71 7.08 -17.49
C TYR A 273 2.60 8.06 -17.90
N ARG A 274 2.30 8.16 -19.20
CA ARG A 274 1.20 8.98 -19.71
C ARG A 274 -0.15 8.60 -19.12
N SER A 275 -0.46 7.31 -19.05
CA SER A 275 -1.72 6.86 -18.44
C SER A 275 -1.83 7.24 -16.96
N ILE A 276 -0.70 7.42 -16.27
CA ILE A 276 -0.65 7.90 -14.88
C ILE A 276 -0.88 9.42 -14.82
N PHE A 277 -0.30 10.20 -15.75
CA PHE A 277 -0.51 11.65 -15.83
C PHE A 277 -1.94 12.01 -16.19
N GLN A 278 -2.50 11.36 -17.21
CA GLN A 278 -3.88 11.58 -17.67
C GLN A 278 -4.93 11.22 -16.60
N ALA A 279 -4.57 10.34 -15.67
CA ALA A 279 -5.43 9.97 -14.55
C ALA A 279 -5.24 10.86 -13.30
N ASP A 280 -4.35 11.85 -13.35
CA ASP A 280 -3.99 12.77 -12.25
C ASP A 280 -3.60 12.04 -10.94
N LEU A 281 -2.87 10.93 -11.07
CA LEU A 281 -2.53 10.08 -9.93
C LEU A 281 -1.17 10.39 -9.29
N ALA A 282 -0.30 11.12 -9.98
CA ALA A 282 1.08 11.42 -9.54
C ALA A 282 1.49 12.89 -9.82
N PRO A 283 0.92 13.87 -9.10
CA PRO A 283 1.17 15.28 -9.34
C PRO A 283 2.60 15.72 -8.99
N ALA A 284 3.25 15.13 -7.99
CA ALA A 284 4.65 15.48 -7.69
C ALA A 284 5.60 15.01 -8.80
N LEU A 285 5.34 13.85 -9.40
CA LEU A 285 6.07 13.39 -10.57
C LEU A 285 5.88 14.31 -11.78
N ALA A 286 4.64 14.73 -12.06
CA ALA A 286 4.35 15.64 -13.17
C ALA A 286 5.10 16.97 -13.02
N ARG A 287 5.12 17.55 -11.81
CA ARG A 287 5.90 18.76 -11.49
C ARG A 287 7.40 18.53 -11.69
N GLU A 288 7.95 17.42 -11.20
CA GLU A 288 9.38 17.11 -11.38
C GLU A 288 9.75 17.02 -12.87
N ILE A 289 8.90 16.40 -13.69
CA ILE A 289 9.11 16.34 -15.15
C ILE A 289 8.99 17.72 -15.78
N ALA A 290 8.04 18.56 -15.34
CA ALA A 290 7.91 19.93 -15.80
C ALA A 290 9.19 20.75 -15.55
N THR A 291 9.87 20.57 -14.42
CA THR A 291 11.17 21.25 -14.18
C THR A 291 12.28 20.82 -15.14
N ARG A 292 12.16 19.63 -15.74
CA ARG A 292 13.13 19.04 -16.69
C ARG A 292 12.79 19.33 -18.14
N THR A 293 11.78 20.16 -18.39
CA THR A 293 11.37 20.61 -19.73
C THR A 293 12.54 21.14 -20.58
N PRO A 294 13.49 21.94 -20.06
CA PRO A 294 14.63 22.40 -20.88
C PRO A 294 15.48 21.23 -21.43
N TYR A 295 15.69 20.20 -20.61
CA TYR A 295 16.41 18.99 -21.02
C TYR A 295 15.62 18.20 -22.07
N LEU A 296 14.30 18.05 -21.88
CA LEU A 296 13.43 17.38 -22.86
C LEU A 296 13.47 18.07 -24.22
N VAL A 297 13.47 19.40 -24.25
CA VAL A 297 13.54 20.16 -25.50
C VAL A 297 14.88 19.94 -26.20
N ASP A 298 16.00 20.04 -25.48
CA ASP A 298 17.32 19.87 -26.07
C ASP A 298 17.55 18.42 -26.54
N TYR A 299 17.19 17.44 -25.70
CA TYR A 299 17.41 16.03 -25.98
C TYR A 299 16.44 15.44 -27.00
N CYS A 300 15.15 15.81 -26.98
CA CYS A 300 14.14 15.19 -27.85
C CYS A 300 13.83 15.98 -29.12
N LEU A 301 13.79 17.32 -29.06
CA LEU A 301 13.44 18.15 -30.23
C LEU A 301 14.66 18.55 -31.04
N ARG A 302 15.78 18.92 -30.39
CA ARG A 302 16.97 19.45 -31.08
C ARG A 302 17.97 18.37 -31.52
N SER A 303 17.87 17.15 -31.00
CA SER A 303 18.78 16.05 -31.36
C SER A 303 18.52 15.45 -32.75
N GLY A 304 17.40 15.80 -33.41
CA GLY A 304 17.04 15.31 -34.75
C GLY A 304 16.59 13.85 -34.79
N ASN A 305 16.38 13.19 -33.65
CA ASN A 305 15.90 11.81 -33.60
C ASN A 305 14.38 11.74 -33.69
N ALA A 306 13.86 11.38 -34.87
CA ALA A 306 12.42 11.27 -35.12
C ALA A 306 11.68 10.31 -34.16
N ALA A 307 12.37 9.31 -33.59
CA ALA A 307 11.77 8.38 -32.64
C ALA A 307 11.43 9.02 -31.28
N LEU A 308 12.13 10.11 -30.91
CA LEU A 308 11.93 10.83 -29.65
C LEU A 308 10.90 11.96 -29.78
N LEU A 309 10.60 12.39 -31.02
CA LEU A 309 9.68 13.48 -31.26
C LEU A 309 8.25 13.15 -30.79
N SER A 310 7.71 12.00 -31.19
CA SER A 310 6.36 11.60 -30.80
C SER A 310 6.21 11.46 -29.27
N PRO A 311 7.08 10.74 -28.55
CA PRO A 311 7.07 10.71 -27.09
C PRO A 311 7.16 12.09 -26.41
N ALA A 312 7.99 12.99 -26.92
CA ALA A 312 8.15 14.32 -26.33
C ALA A 312 6.90 15.17 -26.52
N LEU A 313 6.32 15.20 -27.72
CA LEU A 313 5.07 15.90 -28.00
C LEU A 313 3.94 15.41 -27.09
N GLN A 314 3.86 14.10 -26.91
CA GLN A 314 2.88 13.45 -26.05
C GLN A 314 3.03 13.84 -24.57
N ILE A 315 4.26 13.94 -24.07
CA ILE A 315 4.53 14.40 -22.70
C ILE A 315 4.19 15.89 -22.56
N PHE A 316 4.53 16.71 -23.56
CA PHE A 316 4.23 18.15 -23.54
C PHE A 316 2.72 18.43 -23.57
N ASP A 317 1.97 17.63 -24.31
CA ASP A 317 0.50 17.64 -24.31
C ASP A 317 -0.03 17.36 -22.90
N ASP A 318 0.39 16.24 -22.28
CA ASP A 318 -0.03 15.88 -20.91
C ASP A 318 0.39 16.94 -19.86
N LEU A 319 1.58 17.54 -19.99
CA LEU A 319 2.05 18.60 -19.08
C LEU A 319 1.24 19.89 -19.24
N SER A 320 0.82 20.22 -20.46
CA SER A 320 -0.01 21.39 -20.73
C SER A 320 -1.44 21.25 -20.22
N GLU A 321 -1.97 20.01 -20.20
CA GLU A 321 -3.23 19.70 -19.53
C GLU A 321 -3.11 19.77 -18.01
N PHE A 322 -1.96 19.38 -17.46
CA PHE A 322 -1.70 19.39 -16.02
C PHE A 322 -1.50 20.82 -15.46
N ASP A 323 -0.73 21.66 -16.14
CA ASP A 323 -0.50 23.05 -15.75
C ASP A 323 -0.69 24.00 -16.94
N ILE A 324 -1.78 24.76 -16.89
CA ILE A 324 -2.15 25.71 -17.95
C ILE A 324 -1.10 26.81 -18.15
N ASN A 325 -0.30 27.12 -17.12
CA ASN A 325 0.76 28.12 -17.20
C ASN A 325 2.10 27.53 -17.65
N TRP A 326 2.20 26.22 -17.85
CA TRP A 326 3.46 25.56 -18.21
C TRP A 326 4.11 26.14 -19.47
N PHE A 327 3.32 26.47 -20.50
CA PHE A 327 3.84 27.14 -21.70
C PHE A 327 4.34 28.57 -21.44
N LEU A 328 3.79 29.26 -20.44
CA LEU A 328 4.25 30.60 -20.05
C LEU A 328 5.58 30.52 -19.30
N ASP A 329 5.74 29.49 -18.47
CA ASP A 329 6.96 29.26 -17.69
C ASP A 329 8.13 28.75 -18.56
N TYR A 330 7.83 28.05 -19.67
CA TYR A 330 8.84 27.48 -20.58
C TYR A 330 8.64 27.92 -22.04
N PRO A 331 8.86 29.21 -22.38
CA PRO A 331 8.68 29.71 -23.76
C PRO A 331 9.58 29.01 -24.78
N LEU A 332 10.73 28.48 -24.33
CA LEU A 332 11.67 27.69 -25.12
C LEU A 332 11.03 26.45 -25.78
N VAL A 333 9.94 25.93 -25.21
CA VAL A 333 9.18 24.81 -25.79
C VAL A 333 8.51 25.24 -27.08
N ILE A 334 7.85 26.40 -27.08
CA ILE A 334 7.12 26.92 -28.25
C ILE A 334 8.10 27.18 -29.40
N ASP A 335 9.24 27.82 -29.12
CA ASP A 335 10.28 28.08 -30.12
C ASP A 335 10.78 26.79 -30.75
N ALA A 336 11.09 25.77 -29.94
CA ALA A 336 11.56 24.49 -30.43
C ALA A 336 10.49 23.72 -31.22
N LEU A 337 9.22 23.79 -30.81
CA LEU A 337 8.10 23.19 -31.55
C LEU A 337 7.91 23.85 -32.92
N LEU A 338 8.04 25.18 -33.00
CA LEU A 338 7.98 25.91 -34.27
C LEU A 338 9.13 25.52 -35.21
N ASP A 339 10.34 25.34 -34.67
CA ASP A 339 11.49 24.90 -35.46
C ASP A 339 11.30 23.48 -36.00
N VAL A 340 10.81 22.54 -35.19
CA VAL A 340 10.47 21.19 -35.67
C VAL A 340 9.35 21.24 -36.71
N TRP A 341 8.29 22.01 -36.47
CA TRP A 341 7.18 22.16 -37.41
C TRP A 341 7.65 22.67 -38.78
N ARG A 342 8.56 23.65 -38.81
CA ARG A 342 9.16 24.19 -40.04
C ARG A 342 10.03 23.17 -40.77
N GLN A 343 10.69 22.27 -40.06
CA GLN A 343 11.53 21.21 -40.66
C GLN A 343 10.70 20.06 -41.24
N VAL A 344 9.51 19.80 -40.68
CA VAL A 344 8.61 18.70 -41.11
C VAL A 344 7.71 19.12 -42.29
N LEU A 345 7.44 20.41 -42.47
CA LEU A 345 6.67 20.91 -43.61
C LEU A 345 7.46 20.79 -44.93
N PRO A 346 6.86 20.26 -46.02
CA PRO A 346 7.49 20.32 -47.33
C PRO A 346 7.66 21.80 -47.75
N PRO A 347 8.73 22.13 -48.51
CA PRO A 347 8.92 23.50 -48.97
C PRO A 347 7.71 23.95 -49.80
N PRO A 348 7.30 25.22 -49.69
CA PRO A 348 6.19 25.74 -50.49
C PRO A 348 6.51 25.55 -51.98
N ARG A 349 5.57 24.94 -52.72
CA ARG A 349 5.66 24.68 -54.16
C ARG A 349 5.61 25.95 -54.98
#